data_AF-A0A940ZIE1-F1
#
_entry.id   AF-A0A940ZIE1-F1
#
_cell.length_a   1.000
_cell.length_b   1.000
_cell.length_c   1.000
_cell.angle_alpha   90.00
_cell.angle_beta   90.00
_cell.angle_gamma   90.00
#
_symmetry.space_group_name_H-M   'P 1'
#
loop_
_entity.id
_entity.type
_entity.pdbx_description
1 polymer ?
#
loop_
_entity_poly.entity_id
_entity_poly.type
_entity_poly.pdbx_seq_one_letter_code
_entity_poly.pdbx_strand_id
1 'polypeptide(L)'
;MIGAIAGDIIGSVYEWHNVKRTDFPLFHPRCRFTDDTVLTVAVADAILTGTVYAKKLKEYCRAYPSRGYGFNFYTWAASEDEGPYNSLGNGSAMRVSPVAYVRDTIGAVLLEA
;
A
#
# COMPACT_ATOMS: atom_id res chain seq x y z
N MET A 1 0.23 -10.23 5.84
CA MET A 1 -0.12 -8.80 6.03
C MET A 1 0.64 -8.14 7.18
N ILE A 2 0.65 -8.68 8.41
CA ILE A 2 1.36 -8.06 9.56
C ILE A 2 2.83 -7.77 9.27
N GLY A 3 3.55 -8.68 8.61
CA GLY A 3 4.95 -8.46 8.22
C GLY A 3 5.15 -7.27 7.26
N ALA A 4 4.21 -7.04 6.33
CA ALA A 4 4.27 -5.89 5.42
C ALA A 4 4.03 -4.58 6.18
N ILE A 5 3.05 -4.55 7.09
CA ILE A 5 2.75 -3.40 7.95
C ILE A 5 3.93 -3.09 8.88
N ALA A 6 4.52 -4.12 9.50
CA ALA A 6 5.70 -3.95 10.33
C ALA A 6 6.88 -3.43 9.50
N GLY A 7 7.12 -3.99 8.31
CA GLY A 7 8.16 -3.55 7.39
C GLY A 7 8.02 -2.08 6.99
N ASP A 8 6.80 -1.64 6.67
CA ASP A 8 6.47 -0.24 6.40
C ASP A 8 6.83 0.66 7.60
N ILE A 9 6.30 0.35 8.78
CA ILE A 9 6.53 1.16 10.00
C ILE A 9 8.01 1.23 10.38
N ILE A 10 8.72 0.10 10.31
CA ILE A 10 10.13 0.00 10.64
C ILE A 10 10.97 0.78 9.59
N GLY A 11 10.62 0.64 8.32
CA GLY A 11 11.32 1.26 7.18
C GLY A 11 11.08 2.78 7.07
N SER A 12 9.98 3.30 7.62
CA SER A 12 9.52 4.68 7.37
C SER A 12 10.53 5.76 7.75
N VAL A 13 11.42 5.51 8.71
CA VAL A 13 12.45 6.47 9.15
C VAL A 13 13.72 6.44 8.32
N TYR A 14 13.88 5.42 7.48
CA TYR A 14 15.01 5.19 6.60
C TYR A 14 14.69 5.53 5.14
N GLU A 15 13.43 5.82 4.82
CA GLU A 15 13.03 6.35 3.52
C GLU A 15 13.83 7.63 3.24
N TRP A 16 14.52 7.69 2.09
CA TRP A 16 15.45 8.77 1.72
C TRP A 16 16.70 8.93 2.62
N HIS A 17 16.85 8.06 3.62
CA HIS A 17 17.97 7.99 4.56
C HIS A 17 18.54 6.58 4.61
N ASN A 18 18.93 6.09 3.43
CA ASN A 18 19.29 4.69 3.19
C ASN A 18 20.41 4.20 4.11
N VAL A 19 20.22 3.01 4.68
CA VAL A 19 21.22 2.31 5.47
C VAL A 19 21.35 0.88 4.92
N LYS A 20 22.57 0.41 4.69
CA LYS A 20 22.85 -0.96 4.18
C LYS A 20 23.19 -1.97 5.28
N ARG A 21 22.98 -1.60 6.53
CA ARG A 21 23.31 -2.41 7.70
C ARG A 21 22.10 -3.22 8.13
N THR A 22 22.32 -4.38 8.74
CA THR A 22 21.25 -5.23 9.28
C THR A 22 21.07 -5.04 10.79
N ASP A 23 21.97 -4.32 11.45
CA ASP A 23 21.98 -4.02 12.88
C ASP A 23 21.45 -2.60 13.16
N PHE A 24 20.13 -2.43 13.08
CA PHE A 24 19.44 -1.16 13.32
C PHE A 24 18.27 -1.34 14.29
N PRO A 25 17.89 -0.30 15.05
CA PRO A 25 16.71 -0.36 15.91
C PRO A 25 15.45 -0.50 15.05
N LEU A 26 14.61 -1.48 15.36
CA LEU A 26 13.37 -1.69 14.61
C LEU A 26 12.38 -0.53 14.81
N PHE A 27 12.32 0.04 16.02
CA PHE A 27 11.38 1.10 16.34
C PHE A 27 12.11 2.37 16.80
N HIS A 28 11.67 3.49 16.25
CA HIS A 28 12.07 4.84 16.62
C HIS A 28 10.80 5.66 16.90
N PRO A 29 10.81 6.68 17.78
CA PRO A 29 9.65 7.56 18.00
C PRO A 29 9.11 8.29 16.77
N ARG A 30 9.81 8.20 15.63
CA ARG A 30 9.41 8.79 14.34
C ARG A 30 8.82 7.75 13.36
N CYS A 31 8.87 6.46 13.72
CA CYS A 31 8.23 5.41 12.94
C CYS A 31 6.75 5.70 12.81
N ARG A 32 6.23 5.53 11.60
CA ARG A 32 4.82 5.72 11.27
C ARG A 32 4.46 4.79 10.13
N PHE A 33 3.21 4.36 10.07
CA PHE A 33 2.70 3.74 8.86
C PHE A 33 2.60 4.78 7.73
N THR A 34 2.78 4.32 6.49
CA THR A 34 2.77 5.14 5.28
C THR A 34 1.62 4.73 4.36
N ASP A 35 1.64 5.21 3.12
CA ASP A 35 0.70 4.80 2.09
C ASP A 35 0.76 3.29 1.80
N ASP A 36 1.90 2.61 1.99
CA ASP A 36 2.02 1.16 1.87
C ASP A 36 0.98 0.43 2.75
N THR A 37 0.93 0.75 4.05
CA THR A 37 -0.06 0.18 4.97
C THR A 37 -1.47 0.63 4.63
N VAL A 38 -1.69 1.92 4.37
CA VAL A 38 -3.04 2.45 4.10
C VAL A 38 -3.66 1.75 2.89
N LEU A 39 -2.91 1.65 1.79
CA LEU A 39 -3.39 1.06 0.56
C LEU A 39 -3.45 -0.47 0.64
N THR A 40 -2.58 -1.12 1.42
CA THR A 40 -2.70 -2.55 1.72
C THR A 40 -4.02 -2.86 2.43
N VAL A 41 -4.39 -2.06 3.44
CA VAL A 41 -5.67 -2.24 4.15
C VAL A 41 -6.86 -1.94 3.23
N ALA A 42 -6.76 -0.91 2.39
CA ALA A 42 -7.80 -0.61 1.40
C ALA A 42 -8.05 -1.76 0.42
N VAL A 43 -7.00 -2.45 -0.04
CA VAL A 43 -7.11 -3.65 -0.90
C VAL A 43 -7.79 -4.79 -0.13
N ALA A 44 -7.40 -5.02 1.13
CA ALA A 44 -8.03 -6.06 1.94
C ALA A 44 -9.52 -5.78 2.18
N ASP A 45 -9.88 -4.54 2.48
CA ASP A 45 -11.28 -4.10 2.66
C ASP A 45 -12.09 -4.29 1.36
N ALA A 46 -11.52 -3.93 0.21
CA ALA A 46 -12.15 -4.15 -1.09
C ALA A 46 -12.47 -5.63 -1.34
N ILE A 47 -11.52 -6.53 -1.05
CA ILE A 47 -11.71 -7.97 -1.19
C ILE A 47 -12.82 -8.47 -0.26
N LEU A 48 -12.76 -8.10 1.03
CA LEU A 48 -13.70 -8.59 2.04
C LEU A 48 -15.15 -8.11 1.79
N THR A 49 -15.30 -6.92 1.21
CA THR A 49 -16.62 -6.31 0.94
C THR A 49 -17.10 -6.53 -0.49
N GLY A 50 -16.27 -7.07 -1.39
CA GLY A 50 -16.58 -7.15 -2.82
C GLY A 50 -16.67 -5.78 -3.50
N THR A 51 -16.03 -4.76 -2.96
CA THR A 51 -16.03 -3.40 -3.50
C THR A 51 -14.95 -3.25 -4.58
N VAL A 52 -15.20 -2.40 -5.59
CA VAL A 52 -14.20 -2.04 -6.59
C VAL A 52 -12.96 -1.43 -5.92
N TYR A 53 -11.77 -1.96 -6.23
CA TYR A 53 -10.49 -1.51 -5.66
C TYR A 53 -10.28 0.00 -5.74
N ALA A 54 -10.55 0.61 -6.89
CA ALA A 54 -10.38 2.04 -7.09
C ALA A 54 -11.16 2.87 -6.05
N LYS A 55 -12.38 2.46 -5.71
CA LYS A 55 -13.20 3.15 -4.70
C LYS A 55 -12.57 3.12 -3.32
N LYS A 56 -12.14 1.94 -2.87
CA LYS A 56 -11.49 1.79 -1.55
C LYS A 56 -10.13 2.47 -1.48
N LEU A 57 -9.32 2.39 -2.53
CA LEU A 57 -8.04 3.09 -2.60
C LEU A 57 -8.24 4.61 -2.49
N LYS A 58 -9.23 5.17 -3.19
CA LYS A 58 -9.58 6.59 -3.12
C LYS A 58 -10.13 6.99 -1.75
N GLU A 59 -11.05 6.20 -1.20
CA GLU A 59 -11.63 6.41 0.14
C GLU A 59 -10.53 6.53 1.21
N TYR A 60 -9.63 5.55 1.26
CA TYR A 60 -8.57 5.50 2.26
C TYR A 60 -7.51 6.57 2.02
N CYS A 61 -7.15 6.86 0.77
CA CYS A 61 -6.24 7.96 0.44
C CYS A 61 -6.78 9.31 0.95
N ARG A 62 -8.08 9.56 0.80
CA ARG A 62 -8.74 10.79 1.26
C ARG A 62 -8.89 10.84 2.78
N ALA A 63 -9.12 9.70 3.44
CA ALA A 63 -9.17 9.61 4.89
C ALA A 63 -7.80 9.82 5.55
N TYR A 64 -6.72 9.49 4.85
CA TYR A 64 -5.34 9.61 5.35
C TYR A 64 -4.43 10.38 4.38
N PRO A 65 -4.65 11.68 4.12
CA PRO A 65 -4.02 12.39 2.99
C PRO A 65 -2.50 12.60 3.13
N SER A 66 -1.97 12.63 4.35
CA SER A 66 -0.56 12.96 4.62
C SER A 66 0.28 11.73 4.97
N ARG A 67 0.32 10.72 4.07
CA ARG A 67 0.96 9.42 4.35
C ARG A 67 2.14 9.03 3.47
N GLY A 68 2.47 9.79 2.42
CA GLY A 68 3.65 9.51 1.59
C GLY A 68 3.35 9.24 0.12
N TYR A 69 2.07 9.32 -0.29
CA TYR A 69 1.64 8.98 -1.65
C TYR A 69 2.49 9.64 -2.74
N GLY A 70 2.86 8.85 -3.73
CA GLY A 70 3.44 9.37 -4.97
C GLY A 70 2.48 10.36 -5.66
N PHE A 71 3.06 11.44 -6.21
CA PHE A 71 2.31 12.56 -6.80
C PHE A 71 1.19 12.11 -7.76
N ASN A 72 1.50 11.23 -8.72
CA ASN A 72 0.53 10.76 -9.71
C ASN A 72 -0.63 9.97 -9.08
N PHE A 73 -0.34 9.13 -8.08
CA PHE A 73 -1.40 8.40 -7.36
C PHE A 73 -2.27 9.37 -6.57
N TYR A 74 -1.68 10.35 -5.89
CA TYR A 74 -2.42 11.35 -5.13
C TYR A 74 -3.35 12.18 -6.03
N THR A 75 -2.88 12.60 -7.20
CA THR A 75 -3.71 13.30 -8.20
C THR A 75 -4.85 12.42 -8.73
N TRP A 76 -4.57 11.15 -9.04
CA TRP A 76 -5.62 10.20 -9.45
C TRP A 76 -6.63 9.94 -8.32
N ALA A 77 -6.18 9.86 -7.07
CA ALA A 77 -7.07 9.62 -5.94
C ALA A 77 -8.02 10.80 -5.67
N ALA A 78 -7.60 12.01 -6.03
CA ALA A 78 -8.40 13.22 -5.98
C ALA A 78 -9.37 13.40 -7.16
N SER A 79 -9.21 12.62 -8.25
CA SER A 79 -10.10 12.69 -9.41
C SER A 79 -11.33 11.78 -9.24
N GLU A 80 -12.30 11.92 -10.16
CA GLU A 80 -13.45 11.02 -10.28
C GLU A 80 -13.13 9.76 -11.12
N ASP A 81 -11.97 9.69 -11.78
CA ASP A 81 -11.62 8.61 -12.72
C ASP A 81 -11.23 7.32 -11.98
N GLU A 82 -12.02 6.26 -12.13
CA GLU A 82 -11.74 4.93 -11.53
C GLU A 82 -10.82 4.05 -12.40
N GLY A 83 -10.46 4.52 -13.59
CA GLY A 83 -9.60 3.84 -14.54
C GLY A 83 -8.11 3.83 -14.16
N PRO A 84 -7.29 3.05 -14.90
CA PRO A 84 -5.86 3.01 -14.69
C PRO A 84 -5.20 4.35 -15.07
N TYR A 85 -4.31 4.83 -14.22
CA TYR A 85 -3.55 6.07 -14.44
C TYR A 85 -2.13 5.82 -14.99
N ASN A 86 -1.83 4.60 -15.47
CA ASN A 86 -0.60 4.20 -16.17
C ASN A 86 0.72 4.56 -15.46
N SER A 87 0.87 4.13 -14.20
CA SER A 87 2.11 4.30 -13.44
C SER A 87 3.03 3.08 -13.53
N LEU A 88 4.33 3.34 -13.65
CA LEU A 88 5.41 2.33 -13.63
C LEU A 88 6.11 2.22 -12.27
N GLY A 89 5.54 2.85 -11.23
CA GLY A 89 6.08 2.77 -9.87
C GLY A 89 5.77 1.44 -9.19
N ASN A 90 6.38 1.21 -8.02
CA ASN A 90 6.13 0.04 -7.18
C ASN A 90 4.79 0.09 -6.41
N GLY A 91 4.02 1.16 -6.56
CA GLY A 91 2.82 1.43 -5.76
C GLY A 91 1.71 0.39 -5.85
N SER A 92 1.63 -0.36 -6.96
CA SER A 92 0.75 -1.52 -7.07
C SER A 92 1.31 -2.73 -6.30
N ALA A 93 2.61 -3.00 -6.45
CA ALA A 93 3.27 -4.14 -5.82
C ALA A 93 3.33 -4.03 -4.28
N MET A 94 3.52 -2.83 -3.72
CA MET A 94 3.63 -2.64 -2.26
C MET A 94 2.35 -3.03 -1.50
N ARG A 95 1.19 -3.00 -2.17
CA ARG A 95 -0.14 -3.19 -1.56
C ARG A 95 -0.86 -4.49 -1.93
N VAL A 96 -0.24 -5.36 -2.74
CA VAL A 96 -0.90 -6.56 -3.30
C VAL A 96 -0.98 -7.74 -2.33
N SER A 97 -0.28 -7.66 -1.19
CA SER A 97 -0.19 -8.78 -0.22
C SER A 97 -1.52 -9.38 0.27
N PRO A 98 -2.66 -8.66 0.35
CA PRO A 98 -3.94 -9.26 0.70
C PRO A 98 -4.45 -10.28 -0.33
N VAL A 99 -4.18 -10.09 -1.62
CA VAL A 99 -4.59 -11.03 -2.69
C VAL A 99 -4.00 -12.42 -2.45
N ALA A 100 -2.69 -12.47 -2.15
CA ALA A 100 -1.99 -13.70 -1.82
C ALA A 100 -2.46 -14.36 -0.52
N TYR A 101 -3.13 -13.60 0.37
CA TYR A 101 -3.67 -14.12 1.61
C TYR A 101 -5.04 -14.78 1.43
N VAL A 102 -5.85 -14.31 0.47
CA VAL A 102 -7.23 -14.78 0.27
C VAL A 102 -7.37 -15.83 -0.83
N ARG A 103 -6.36 -16.02 -1.68
CA ARG A 103 -6.39 -16.99 -2.78
C ARG A 103 -5.52 -18.19 -2.47
N ASP A 104 -6.06 -19.37 -2.72
CA ASP A 104 -5.41 -20.65 -2.40
C ASP A 104 -4.48 -21.17 -3.52
N THR A 105 -4.52 -20.57 -4.71
CA THR A 105 -3.72 -21.04 -5.86
C THR A 105 -2.95 -19.90 -6.51
N ILE A 106 -1.77 -20.22 -7.03
CA ILE A 106 -0.95 -19.26 -7.79
C ILE A 106 -1.70 -18.67 -8.99
N GLY A 107 -2.51 -19.49 -9.68
CA GLY A 107 -3.31 -19.03 -10.82
C GLY A 107 -4.35 -17.99 -10.42
N ALA A 108 -5.04 -18.19 -9.30
CA ALA A 108 -6.00 -17.22 -8.78
C ALA A 108 -5.31 -15.94 -8.30
N VAL A 109 -4.13 -16.04 -7.67
CA VAL A 109 -3.31 -14.88 -7.28
C VAL A 109 -2.91 -14.07 -8.51
N LEU A 110 -2.36 -14.71 -9.54
CA LEU A 110 -1.89 -14.04 -10.77
C LEU A 110 -3.02 -13.40 -11.58
N LEU A 111 -4.24 -13.91 -11.48
CA LEU A 111 -5.39 -13.34 -12.18
C LEU A 111 -5.89 -12.05 -11.52
N GLU A 112 -5.77 -11.94 -10.20
CA GLU A 112 -6.30 -10.80 -9.43
C GLU A 112 -5.27 -9.73 -9.11
N ALA A 113 -3.99 -10.09 -9.00
CA ALA A 113 -2.86 -9.20 -8.70
C ALA A 113 -2.52 -8.27 -9.87
#